data_AF-A0A075AIN8-F1
#
_entry.id   AF-A0A075AIN8-F1
#
_cell.length_a   1.000
_cell.length_b   1.000
_cell.length_c   1.000
_cell.angle_alpha   90.00
_cell.angle_beta   90.00
_cell.angle_gamma   90.00
#
_symmetry.space_group_name_H-M   'P 1'
#
loop_
_entity.id
_entity.type
_entity.pdbx_description
1 polymer ?
#
loop_
_entity_poly.entity_id
_entity_poly.type
_entity_poly.pdbx_seq_one_letter_code
_entity_poly.pdbx_strand_id
1 'polypeptide(L)'
;MAILNLSLKSNTDGGKDIAAQALARLSITSYPRVAFPGQRSLELVQPLLRLLSIDRDALQNVEGLFALTNLASLDDLHRHRIMAEHGVPQIDQCLFHEHPMLRRAATECVANLAQYHAFVVVCGGTLPLEEEDLGAKLYLSSSTERVKLLAL
;
A
#
# COMPACT_ATOMS: atom_id res chain seq x y z
N MET A 1 7.24 13.66 -15.69
CA MET A 1 6.71 12.43 -15.06
C MET A 1 5.72 11.74 -15.99
N ALA A 2 6.18 11.26 -17.15
CA ALA A 2 5.29 10.62 -18.13
C ALA A 2 4.74 9.28 -17.61
N ILE A 3 5.56 8.51 -16.89
CA ILE A 3 5.20 7.15 -16.45
C ILE A 3 4.07 7.09 -15.42
N LEU A 4 3.98 8.09 -14.52
CA LEU A 4 2.86 8.21 -13.57
C LEU A 4 1.54 8.50 -14.30
N ASN A 5 1.56 9.35 -15.33
CA ASN A 5 0.37 9.61 -16.14
C ASN A 5 -0.05 8.39 -16.97
N LEU A 6 0.92 7.59 -17.42
CA LEU A 6 0.67 6.36 -18.18
C LEU A 6 0.05 5.25 -17.32
N SER A 7 0.35 5.20 -16.01
CA SER A 7 -0.28 4.20 -15.12
C SER A 7 -1.69 4.59 -14.69
N LEU A 8 -1.98 5.90 -14.56
CA LEU A 8 -3.26 6.39 -14.06
C LEU A 8 -4.31 6.68 -15.14
N LYS A 9 -3.94 7.41 -16.20
CA LYS A 9 -4.91 8.04 -17.12
C LYS A 9 -4.90 7.39 -18.50
N SER A 10 -3.92 7.75 -19.31
CA SER A 10 -3.94 7.57 -20.77
C SER A 10 -3.16 6.34 -21.19
N ASN A 11 -3.76 5.15 -21.06
CA ASN A 11 -3.17 3.92 -21.58
C ASN A 11 -4.19 2.76 -21.67
N THR A 12 -3.84 1.70 -22.40
CA THR A 12 -4.55 0.40 -22.35
C THR A 12 -4.34 -0.25 -20.98
N ASP A 13 -5.19 -1.20 -20.60
CA ASP A 13 -5.05 -1.83 -19.28
C ASP A 13 -3.69 -2.52 -19.10
N GLY A 14 -3.24 -3.31 -20.07
CA GLY A 14 -1.91 -3.91 -20.05
C GLY A 14 -0.78 -2.85 -20.02
N GLY A 15 -0.96 -1.72 -20.72
CA GLY A 15 0.00 -0.62 -20.67
C GLY A 15 0.06 0.06 -19.31
N LYS A 16 -1.08 0.21 -18.61
CA LYS A 16 -1.13 0.71 -17.23
C LYS A 16 -0.40 -0.23 -16.28
N ASP A 17 -0.53 -1.54 -16.48
CA ASP A 17 0.10 -2.55 -15.63
C ASP A 17 1.63 -2.53 -15.80
N ILE A 18 2.12 -2.42 -17.04
CA ILE A 18 3.56 -2.25 -17.33
C ILE A 18 4.09 -0.96 -16.71
N ALA A 19 3.36 0.15 -16.86
CA ALA A 19 3.74 1.44 -16.28
C ALA A 19 3.77 1.39 -14.74
N ALA A 20 2.78 0.73 -14.12
CA ALA A 20 2.73 0.50 -12.69
C ALA A 20 3.90 -0.36 -12.20
N GLN A 21 4.24 -1.43 -12.91
CA GLN A 21 5.38 -2.28 -12.58
C GLN A 21 6.71 -1.52 -12.67
N ALA A 22 6.87 -0.66 -13.68
CA ALA A 22 8.04 0.20 -13.79
C ALA A 22 8.12 1.22 -12.64
N LEU A 23 6.99 1.80 -12.23
CA LEU A 23 6.91 2.65 -11.02
C LEU A 23 7.29 1.88 -9.76
N ALA A 24 6.87 0.62 -9.63
CA ALA A 24 7.23 -0.23 -8.50
C ALA A 24 8.75 -0.40 -8.41
N ARG A 25 9.40 -0.80 -9.51
CA ARG A 25 10.86 -0.97 -9.56
C ARG A 25 11.63 0.30 -9.22
N LEU A 26 11.16 1.46 -9.71
CA LEU A 26 11.75 2.75 -9.35
C LEU A 26 11.60 3.07 -7.86
N SER A 27 10.43 2.80 -7.29
CA SER A 27 10.13 3.06 -5.88
C SER A 27 10.84 2.09 -4.91
N ILE A 28 11.17 0.89 -5.39
CA ILE A 28 11.99 -0.08 -4.65
C ILE A 28 13.43 0.41 -4.52
N THR A 29 14.00 0.95 -5.60
CA THR A 29 15.43 1.23 -5.70
C THR A 29 15.81 2.68 -5.40
N SER A 30 14.85 3.61 -5.48
CA SER A 30 15.08 5.04 -5.27
C SER A 30 14.22 5.57 -4.13
N TYR A 31 14.75 6.52 -3.35
CA TYR A 31 13.98 7.16 -2.28
C TYR A 31 12.75 7.88 -2.86
N PRO A 32 11.50 7.47 -2.53
CA PRO A 32 10.32 7.92 -3.26
C PRO A 32 10.08 9.44 -3.21
N ARG A 33 10.47 10.13 -2.14
CA ARG A 33 10.32 11.61 -2.07
C ARG A 33 11.27 12.35 -3.02
N VAL A 34 12.43 11.76 -3.32
CA VAL A 34 13.39 12.34 -4.26
C VAL A 34 12.97 12.03 -5.69
N ALA A 35 12.58 10.77 -5.95
CA ALA A 35 12.12 10.37 -7.27
C ALA A 35 10.78 11.03 -7.64
N PHE A 36 9.84 11.13 -6.70
CA PHE A 36 8.47 11.61 -6.91
C PHE A 36 8.09 12.67 -5.87
N PRO A 37 8.57 13.92 -6.00
CA PRO A 37 8.42 14.92 -4.95
C PRO A 37 6.99 15.41 -4.76
N GLY A 38 6.67 15.75 -3.50
CA GLY A 38 5.38 16.32 -3.10
C GLY A 38 4.22 15.33 -3.21
N GLN A 39 3.09 15.80 -3.72
CA GLN A 39 1.86 15.00 -3.87
C GLN A 39 2.05 13.74 -4.75
N ARG A 40 3.07 13.75 -5.62
CA ARG A 40 3.30 12.67 -6.59
C ARG A 40 3.70 11.35 -5.93
N SER A 41 4.36 11.37 -4.78
CA SER A 41 4.68 10.12 -4.07
C SER A 41 3.42 9.43 -3.54
N LEU A 42 2.37 10.20 -3.24
CA LEU A 42 1.06 9.67 -2.81
C LEU A 42 0.26 9.11 -4.00
N GLU A 43 0.40 9.70 -5.18
CA GLU A 43 -0.22 9.20 -6.43
C GLU A 43 0.35 7.84 -6.87
N LEU A 44 1.46 7.38 -6.29
CA LEU A 44 2.00 6.04 -6.52
C LEU A 44 1.17 4.93 -5.89
N VAL A 45 0.35 5.23 -4.87
CA VAL A 45 -0.41 4.19 -4.15
C VAL A 45 -1.36 3.46 -5.10
N GLN A 46 -2.15 4.21 -5.89
CA GLN A 46 -3.18 3.61 -6.75
C GLN A 46 -2.59 2.68 -7.83
N PRO A 47 -1.54 3.08 -8.58
CA PRO A 47 -0.87 2.18 -9.51
C PRO A 47 -0.26 0.95 -8.84
N LEU A 48 0.31 1.09 -7.65
CA LEU A 48 0.94 -0.02 -6.96
C LEU A 48 -0.10 -1.03 -6.44
N LEU A 49 -1.21 -0.56 -5.87
CA LEU A 49 -2.32 -1.43 -5.45
C LEU A 49 -2.92 -2.21 -6.63
N ARG A 50 -3.01 -1.61 -7.82
CA ARG A 50 -3.43 -2.33 -9.03
C ARG A 50 -2.58 -3.58 -9.32
N LEU A 51 -1.30 -3.57 -8.94
CA LEU A 51 -0.42 -4.73 -9.11
C LEU A 51 -0.70 -5.86 -8.12
N LEU A 52 -1.50 -5.65 -7.06
CA LEU A 52 -1.86 -6.66 -6.07
C LEU A 52 -3.13 -7.44 -6.44
N SER A 53 -3.76 -7.16 -7.59
CA SER A 53 -4.94 -7.91 -8.05
C SER A 53 -4.61 -9.39 -8.25
N ILE A 54 -5.59 -10.26 -7.99
CA ILE A 54 -5.48 -11.72 -8.09
C ILE A 54 -5.09 -12.19 -9.50
N ASP A 55 -5.49 -11.43 -10.53
CA ASP A 55 -5.21 -11.74 -11.93
C ASP A 55 -3.79 -11.38 -12.39
N ARG A 56 -2.91 -10.94 -11.48
CA ARG A 56 -1.54 -10.48 -11.81
C ARG A 56 -0.51 -11.57 -11.60
N ASP A 57 0.58 -11.43 -12.36
CA ASP A 57 1.71 -12.33 -12.21
C ASP A 57 2.36 -12.16 -10.83
N ALA A 58 2.87 -13.26 -10.27
CA ALA A 58 3.44 -13.27 -8.93
C ALA A 58 4.60 -12.27 -8.79
N LEU A 59 5.38 -12.04 -9.85
CA LEU A 59 6.45 -11.04 -9.86
C LEU A 59 5.90 -9.62 -9.71
N GLN A 60 4.79 -9.30 -10.41
CA GLN A 60 4.14 -8.00 -10.32
C GLN A 60 3.58 -7.74 -8.93
N ASN A 61 2.94 -8.75 -8.32
CA ASN A 61 2.45 -8.65 -6.95
C ASN A 61 3.61 -8.37 -5.96
N VAL A 62 4.74 -9.08 -6.08
CA VAL A 62 5.88 -8.91 -5.18
C VAL A 62 6.49 -7.51 -5.33
N GLU A 63 6.70 -7.05 -6.56
CA GLU A 63 7.26 -5.72 -6.81
C GLU A 63 6.32 -4.61 -6.32
N GLY A 64 5.00 -4.77 -6.52
CA GLY A 64 3.99 -3.87 -5.99
C GLY A 64 4.04 -3.80 -4.46
N LEU A 65 4.12 -4.96 -3.78
CA LEU A 65 4.22 -5.01 -2.32
C LEU A 65 5.52 -4.38 -1.80
N PHE A 66 6.69 -4.67 -2.38
CA PHE A 66 7.94 -4.04 -1.95
C PHE A 66 7.91 -2.52 -2.11
N ALA A 67 7.33 -2.02 -3.21
CA ALA A 67 7.14 -0.59 -3.39
C ALA A 67 6.18 0.01 -2.35
N LEU A 68 5.06 -0.66 -2.04
CA LEU A 68 4.13 -0.22 -0.99
C LEU A 68 4.77 -0.25 0.41
N THR A 69 5.58 -1.26 0.71
CA THR A 69 6.37 -1.33 1.95
C THR A 69 7.29 -0.12 2.09
N ASN A 70 7.98 0.27 1.01
CA ASN A 70 8.81 1.47 0.97
C ASN A 70 8.00 2.77 1.14
N LEU A 71 6.77 2.85 0.64
CA LEU A 71 5.92 4.03 0.85
C LEU A 71 5.39 4.08 2.29
N ALA A 72 4.96 2.94 2.84
CA ALA A 72 4.44 2.84 4.21
C ALA A 72 5.48 3.20 5.28
N SER A 73 6.77 3.06 4.99
CA SER A 73 7.85 3.45 5.90
C SER A 73 8.14 4.96 5.93
N LEU A 74 7.54 5.76 5.04
CA LEU A 74 7.87 7.18 4.90
C LEU A 74 7.26 8.08 5.97
N ASP A 75 5.93 8.08 6.11
CA ASP A 75 5.16 8.88 7.07
C ASP A 75 3.68 8.43 7.14
N ASP A 76 2.91 9.03 8.05
CA ASP A 76 1.48 8.75 8.20
C ASP A 76 0.62 9.16 7.02
N LEU A 77 1.07 10.13 6.20
CA LEU A 77 0.31 10.55 5.02
C LEU A 77 0.30 9.44 3.96
N HIS A 78 1.42 8.73 3.78
CA HIS A 78 1.49 7.57 2.89
C HIS A 78 0.70 6.38 3.44
N ARG A 79 0.81 6.10 4.75
CA ARG A 79 0.03 5.03 5.41
C ARG A 79 -1.48 5.30 5.29
N HIS A 80 -1.89 6.53 5.58
CA HIS A 80 -3.26 7.00 5.38
C HIS A 80 -3.71 6.82 3.94
N ARG A 81 -2.88 7.20 2.96
CA ARG A 81 -3.23 7.07 1.53
C ARG A 81 -3.44 5.61 1.13
N ILE A 82 -2.58 4.69 1.57
CA ILE A 82 -2.72 3.25 1.34
C ILE A 82 -4.06 2.74 1.91
N MET A 83 -4.43 3.18 3.12
CA MET A 83 -5.70 2.80 3.73
C MET A 83 -6.90 3.40 3.00
N ALA A 84 -6.85 4.68 2.65
CA ALA A 84 -7.92 5.40 1.97
C ALA A 84 -8.23 4.86 0.57
N GLU A 85 -7.25 4.26 -0.10
CA GLU A 85 -7.42 3.61 -1.40
C GLU A 85 -7.74 2.11 -1.31
N HIS A 86 -8.26 1.65 -0.17
CA HIS A 86 -8.63 0.24 0.06
C HIS A 86 -7.46 -0.74 -0.14
N GLY A 87 -6.26 -0.35 0.28
CA GLY A 87 -5.07 -1.20 0.20
C GLY A 87 -5.04 -2.32 1.25
N VAL A 88 -5.61 -2.10 2.44
CA VAL A 88 -5.53 -3.05 3.56
C VAL A 88 -6.09 -4.44 3.21
N PRO A 89 -7.29 -4.59 2.61
CA PRO A 89 -7.80 -5.92 2.25
C PRO A 89 -6.95 -6.65 1.23
N GLN A 90 -6.33 -5.92 0.28
CA GLN A 90 -5.45 -6.52 -0.74
C GLN A 90 -4.14 -7.02 -0.11
N ILE A 91 -3.54 -6.22 0.78
CA ILE A 91 -2.33 -6.60 1.52
C ILE A 91 -2.62 -7.76 2.48
N ASP A 92 -3.78 -7.77 3.15
CA ASP A 92 -4.23 -8.85 4.04
C ASP A 92 -4.34 -10.18 3.28
N GLN A 93 -4.90 -10.19 2.07
CA GLN A 93 -4.93 -11.39 1.23
C GLN A 93 -3.52 -11.94 0.94
N CYS A 94 -2.54 -11.06 0.72
CA CYS A 94 -1.16 -11.46 0.46
C CYS A 94 -0.47 -12.09 1.69
N LEU A 95 -0.91 -11.83 2.93
CA LEU A 95 -0.35 -12.46 4.14
C LEU A 95 -0.55 -13.97 4.17
N PHE A 96 -1.61 -14.45 3.53
CA PHE A 96 -1.99 -15.87 3.49
C PHE A 96 -1.66 -16.55 2.15
N HIS A 97 -0.93 -15.86 1.27
CA HIS A 97 -0.58 -16.38 -0.04
C HIS A 97 0.39 -17.57 0.06
N GLU A 98 0.35 -18.55 -0.86
CA GLU A 98 1.25 -19.71 -0.82
C GLU A 98 2.72 -19.35 -1.09
N HIS A 99 2.94 -18.38 -1.98
CA HIS A 99 4.28 -17.88 -2.32
C HIS A 99 4.97 -17.18 -1.13
N PRO A 100 6.11 -17.68 -0.65
CA PRO A 100 6.75 -17.19 0.58
C PRO A 100 7.21 -15.73 0.50
N MET A 101 7.67 -15.28 -0.68
CA MET A 101 8.12 -13.90 -0.86
C MET A 101 6.97 -12.89 -0.78
N LEU A 102 5.76 -13.29 -1.21
CA LEU A 102 4.57 -12.44 -1.12
C LEU A 102 4.14 -12.27 0.32
N ARG A 103 4.06 -13.38 1.08
CA ARG A 103 3.77 -13.32 2.52
C ARG A 103 4.77 -12.43 3.25
N ARG A 104 6.06 -12.61 2.99
CA ARG A 104 7.11 -11.80 3.63
C ARG A 104 6.94 -10.31 3.33
N ALA A 105 6.78 -9.95 2.05
CA ALA A 105 6.60 -8.55 1.66
C ALA A 105 5.32 -7.95 2.26
N ALA A 106 4.23 -8.73 2.32
CA ALA A 106 2.98 -8.32 2.96
C ALA A 106 3.14 -8.12 4.47
N THR A 107 3.83 -9.03 5.17
CA THR A 107 4.13 -8.89 6.61
C THR A 107 4.96 -7.62 6.87
N GLU A 108 6.00 -7.37 6.08
CA GLU A 108 6.82 -6.15 6.19
C GLU A 108 5.98 -4.88 5.94
N CYS A 109 5.07 -4.91 4.96
CA CYS A 109 4.16 -3.80 4.68
C CYS A 109 3.21 -3.53 5.86
N VAL A 110 2.60 -4.59 6.41
CA VAL A 110 1.72 -4.52 7.59
C VAL A 110 2.46 -3.99 8.81
N ALA A 111 3.71 -4.42 9.03
CA ALA A 111 4.52 -3.91 10.13
C ALA A 111 4.76 -2.39 10.02
N ASN A 112 4.98 -1.87 8.81
CA ASN A 112 5.07 -0.43 8.59
C ASN A 112 3.74 0.27 8.79
N LEU A 113 2.63 -0.31 8.32
CA LEU A 113 1.28 0.24 8.53
C LEU A 113 0.87 0.26 10.00
N ALA A 114 1.27 -0.73 10.80
CA ALA A 114 0.98 -0.82 12.23
C ALA A 114 1.60 0.31 13.07
N GLN A 115 2.57 1.04 12.52
CA GLN A 115 3.11 2.25 13.15
C GLN A 115 2.13 3.45 13.08
N TYR A 116 1.03 3.32 12.34
CA TYR A 116 -0.03 4.31 12.26
C TYR A 116 -1.22 3.90 13.12
N HIS A 117 -1.57 4.71 14.11
CA HIS A 117 -2.62 4.37 15.08
C HIS A 117 -3.94 3.98 14.42
N ALA A 118 -4.34 4.70 13.37
CA ALA A 118 -5.59 4.40 12.67
C ALA A 118 -5.60 3.00 12.03
N PHE A 119 -4.45 2.47 11.61
CA PHE A 119 -4.37 1.09 11.12
C PHE A 119 -4.67 0.10 12.24
N VAL A 120 -4.04 0.26 13.41
CA VAL A 120 -4.25 -0.61 14.57
C VAL A 120 -5.71 -0.62 14.99
N VAL A 121 -6.33 0.56 15.03
CA VAL A 121 -7.74 0.69 15.39
C VAL A 121 -8.66 0.05 14.33
N VAL A 122 -8.38 0.25 13.05
CA VAL A 122 -9.12 -0.42 11.95
C VAL A 122 -8.99 -1.94 12.01
N CYS A 123 -7.86 -2.45 12.47
CA CYS A 123 -7.64 -3.87 12.71
C CYS A 123 -8.26 -4.35 14.02
N GLY A 124 -9.01 -3.52 14.77
CA GLY A 124 -9.72 -3.90 15.99
C GLY A 124 -8.93 -3.74 17.28
N GLY A 125 -7.73 -3.13 17.23
CA GLY A 125 -7.00 -2.71 18.43
C GLY A 125 -7.61 -1.47 19.09
N THR A 126 -7.23 -1.21 20.34
CA THR A 126 -7.67 -0.04 21.10
C THR A 126 -6.48 0.84 21.45
N LEU A 127 -6.38 2.00 20.80
CA LEU A 127 -5.42 3.05 21.10
C LEU A 127 -6.15 4.39 21.21
N PRO A 128 -5.69 5.32 22.06
CA PRO A 128 -6.21 6.69 22.05
C PRO A 128 -5.85 7.31 20.69
N LEU A 129 -6.87 7.65 19.89
CA LEU A 129 -6.72 8.46 18.70
C LEU A 129 -6.88 9.92 19.10
N GLU A 130 -5.91 10.75 18.74
CA GLU A 130 -6.04 12.19 18.88
C GLU A 130 -6.97 12.71 17.77
N GLU A 131 -7.74 13.77 18.01
CA GLU A 131 -8.66 14.32 16.98
C GLU A 131 -7.92 14.81 15.73
N GLU A 132 -6.62 15.10 15.85
CA GLU A 132 -5.74 15.52 14.75
C GLU A 132 -5.25 14.34 13.89
N ASP A 133 -5.43 13.09 14.32
CA ASP A 133 -5.05 11.92 13.53
C ASP A 133 -5.85 11.87 12.23
N LEU A 134 -5.14 11.94 11.10
CA LEU A 134 -5.73 11.88 9.75
C LEU A 134 -6.67 10.67 9.53
N GLY A 135 -6.50 9.62 10.33
CA GLY A 135 -7.20 8.35 10.19
C GLY A 135 -8.49 8.24 11.01
N ALA A 136 -8.83 9.25 11.81
CA ALA A 136 -10.10 9.31 12.53
C ALA A 136 -11.32 9.14 11.60
N LYS A 137 -11.23 9.65 10.35
CA LYS A 137 -12.29 9.49 9.33
C LYS A 137 -12.41 8.08 8.76
N LEU A 138 -11.33 7.29 8.76
CA LEU A 138 -11.30 5.92 8.22
C LEU A 138 -11.82 4.89 9.23
N TYR A 139 -11.77 5.20 10.54
CA TYR A 139 -12.26 4.34 11.61
C TYR A 139 -13.72 3.92 11.44
N LEU A 140 -14.57 4.82 10.93
CA LEU A 140 -16.01 4.59 10.80
C LEU A 140 -16.41 3.64 9.66
N SER A 141 -15.47 3.16 8.83
CA SER A 141 -15.81 2.47 7.56
C SER A 141 -15.23 1.07 7.35
N SER A 142 -14.54 0.44 8.31
CA SER A 142 -13.80 -0.81 8.04
C SER A 142 -14.13 -1.98 8.99
N SER A 143 -14.32 -3.17 8.40
CA SER A 143 -14.76 -4.42 9.05
C SER A 143 -13.72 -5.55 8.95
N THR A 144 -12.43 -5.24 8.98
CA THR A 144 -11.41 -6.27 8.67
C THR A 144 -10.99 -7.03 9.93
N GLU A 145 -11.68 -8.12 10.23
CA GLU A 145 -11.41 -8.94 11.43
C GLU A 145 -10.12 -9.78 11.39
N ARG A 146 -9.51 -9.96 10.21
CA ARG A 146 -8.44 -10.96 10.01
C ARG A 146 -7.05 -10.52 10.49
N VAL A 147 -6.76 -9.21 10.49
CA VAL A 147 -5.45 -8.67 10.93
C VAL A 147 -5.34 -8.58 12.46
N LYS A 148 -6.43 -8.81 13.20
CA LYS A 148 -6.50 -8.75 14.68
C LYS A 148 -5.40 -9.56 15.39
N LEU A 149 -4.95 -10.67 14.80
CA LEU A 149 -3.99 -11.59 15.42
C LEU A 149 -2.53 -11.13 15.36
N LEU A 150 -2.18 -10.16 14.51
CA LEU A 150 -0.80 -9.69 14.33
C LEU A 150 -0.46 -8.42 15.13
N ALA A 151 -1.48 -7.77 15.71
CA ALA A 151 -1.33 -6.49 16.43
C ALA A 151 -1.51 -6.62 17.97
N LEU A 152 -1.53 -7.85 18.49
CA LEU A 152 -1.48 -8.19 19.91
C LEU A 152 -0.05 -8.49 20.33
#